data_AF-A0A131YRM8-F1
#
_entry.id   AF-A0A131YRM8-F1
#
_cell.length_a   1.000
_cell.length_b   1.000
_cell.length_c   1.000
_cell.angle_alpha   90.00
_cell.angle_beta   90.00
_cell.angle_gamma   90.00
#
_symmetry.space_group_name_H-M   'P 1'
#
loop_
_entity.id
_entity.type
_entity.pdbx_description
1 polymer ?
#
loop_
_entity_poly.entity_id
_entity_poly.type
_entity_poly.pdbx_seq_one_letter_code
_entity_poly.pdbx_strand_id
1 'polypeptide(L)'
;MKVYFAFLPAYAFVLLHISPSTRSDRGTHPILPANNSVTLYLVGYSNTSYNPLIKCVKSEYTFDRTGITFKRYLILHLLNESTKQWKSTGFTLFVDTADDPIVFSINITGVAEDWKKHFHVRNSYKVFHYDNETMVLGEGCPGVSYGAPCSLWVTGQYADLKKKLPELTNISFRTNCENATFAPYGEDCWG
;
A
#
# COMPACT_ATOMS: atom_id res chain seq x y z
N MET A 1 41.48 21.43 50.91
CA MET A 1 40.31 21.65 50.04
C MET A 1 40.38 20.60 48.94
N LYS A 2 39.50 19.58 48.97
CA LYS A 2 39.52 18.45 48.02
C LYS A 2 38.77 18.85 46.74
N VAL A 3 39.48 18.88 45.62
CA VAL A 3 38.88 19.08 44.29
C VAL A 3 38.41 17.73 43.79
N TYR A 4 37.10 17.54 43.70
CA TYR A 4 36.50 16.36 43.07
C TYR A 4 36.43 16.61 41.57
N PHE A 5 37.27 15.93 40.79
CA PHE A 5 37.04 15.76 39.36
C PHE A 5 35.89 14.77 39.19
N ALA A 6 34.68 15.29 39.00
CA ALA A 6 33.57 14.49 38.53
C ALA A 6 33.91 14.00 37.12
N PHE A 7 34.16 12.70 36.98
CA PHE A 7 34.15 12.04 35.70
C PHE A 7 32.75 12.19 35.10
N LEU A 8 32.57 13.16 34.21
CA LEU A 8 31.44 13.18 33.29
C LEU A 8 31.55 11.92 32.42
N PRO A 9 30.54 11.04 32.41
CA PRO A 9 30.61 9.80 31.67
C PRO A 9 30.73 10.12 30.17
N ALA A 10 31.71 9.51 29.50
CA ALA A 10 31.95 9.62 28.06
C ALA A 10 30.71 9.31 27.19
N TYR A 11 29.67 8.72 27.78
CA TYR A 11 28.34 8.55 27.18
C TYR A 11 27.63 9.86 26.80
N ALA A 12 27.95 10.99 27.44
CA ALA A 12 27.37 12.29 27.08
C ALA A 12 27.88 12.83 25.73
N PHE A 13 29.08 12.44 25.30
CA PHE A 13 29.64 12.86 24.01
C PHE A 13 29.15 12.01 22.83
N VAL A 14 28.74 10.76 23.06
CA VAL A 14 28.17 9.90 22.00
C VAL A 14 26.82 10.44 21.53
N LEU A 15 26.03 11.07 22.40
CA LEU A 15 24.76 11.71 22.04
C LEU A 15 24.92 12.98 21.19
N LEU A 16 26.10 13.62 21.17
CA LEU A 16 26.38 14.78 20.32
C LEU A 16 26.83 14.41 18.89
N HIS A 17 27.03 13.12 18.60
CA HIS A 17 27.39 12.64 17.26
C HIS A 17 26.30 11.81 16.58
N ILE A 18 25.20 11.53 17.28
CA ILE A 18 23.99 10.96 16.69
C ILE A 18 23.00 12.09 16.42
N SER A 19 23.31 12.90 15.41
CA SER A 19 22.32 13.59 14.57
C SER A 19 23.07 14.32 13.47
N PRO A 20 23.30 13.71 12.30
CA PRO A 20 23.01 14.49 11.12
C PRO A 20 21.54 14.84 11.27
N SER A 21 21.27 16.11 11.50
CA SER A 21 19.95 16.69 11.32
C SER A 21 19.36 16.05 10.07
N THR A 22 18.46 15.08 10.25
CA THR A 22 17.46 14.77 9.26
C THR A 22 16.67 16.04 9.20
N ARG A 23 17.15 16.94 8.35
CA ARG A 23 16.37 18.00 7.77
C ARG A 23 15.22 17.22 7.15
N SER A 24 14.15 17.05 7.91
CA SER A 24 12.84 16.76 7.37
C SER A 24 12.67 17.93 6.44
N ASP A 25 12.98 17.68 5.18
CA ASP A 25 12.55 18.53 4.12
C ASP A 25 11.06 18.68 4.42
N ARG A 26 10.61 19.91 4.71
CA ARG A 26 9.18 20.22 4.63
C ARG A 26 8.78 20.20 3.14
N GLY A 27 9.24 19.18 2.43
CA GLY A 27 8.81 18.79 1.12
C GLY A 27 7.44 18.17 1.34
N THR A 28 6.46 18.73 0.64
CA THR A 28 5.16 18.14 0.34
C THR A 28 4.97 16.74 0.89
N HIS A 29 4.07 16.60 1.87
CA HIS A 29 3.61 15.29 2.31
C HIS A 29 3.33 14.42 1.09
N PRO A 30 3.81 13.16 1.07
CA PRO A 30 3.55 12.28 -0.05
C PRO A 30 2.04 12.24 -0.33
N ILE A 31 1.70 12.13 -1.61
CA ILE A 31 0.31 12.00 -2.05
C ILE A 31 -0.01 10.51 -2.05
N LEU A 32 -1.08 10.12 -1.36
CA LEU A 32 -1.54 8.74 -1.39
C LEU A 32 -1.79 8.30 -2.84
N PRO A 33 -1.19 7.20 -3.34
CA PRO A 33 -1.29 6.83 -4.75
C PRO A 33 -2.74 6.60 -5.22
N ALA A 34 -3.62 6.15 -4.32
CA ALA A 34 -5.05 5.98 -4.61
C ALA A 34 -5.75 7.31 -4.96
N ASN A 35 -5.22 8.44 -4.45
CA ASN A 35 -5.71 9.80 -4.66
C ASN A 35 -4.99 10.53 -5.81
N ASN A 36 -4.44 9.79 -6.76
CA ASN A 36 -3.77 10.35 -7.92
C ASN A 36 -4.24 9.65 -9.21
N SER A 37 -3.99 10.29 -10.36
CA SER A 37 -4.39 9.83 -11.67
C SER A 37 -3.56 8.66 -12.21
N VAL A 38 -2.54 8.22 -11.48
CA VAL A 38 -1.64 7.13 -11.89
C VAL A 38 -2.33 5.77 -11.78
N THR A 39 -1.99 4.86 -12.69
CA THR A 39 -2.40 3.45 -12.60
C THR A 39 -1.64 2.76 -11.47
N LEU A 40 -2.37 1.99 -10.68
CA LEU A 40 -1.83 1.20 -9.58
C LEU A 40 -1.89 -0.29 -9.93
N TYR A 41 -0.85 -1.02 -9.59
CA TYR A 41 -0.70 -2.45 -9.85
C TYR A 41 -0.58 -3.18 -8.52
N LEU A 42 -1.34 -4.25 -8.33
CA LEU A 42 -1.20 -5.12 -7.17
C LEU A 42 0.03 -6.00 -7.38
N VAL A 43 1.05 -5.84 -6.54
CA VAL A 43 2.32 -6.58 -6.66
C VAL A 43 2.71 -7.36 -5.40
N GLY A 44 1.84 -7.32 -4.39
CA GLY A 44 2.00 -8.15 -3.22
C GLY A 44 0.71 -8.26 -2.43
N TYR A 45 0.58 -9.36 -1.70
CA TYR A 45 -0.58 -9.66 -0.87
C TYR A 45 -0.19 -10.59 0.28
N SER A 46 -1.05 -10.66 1.29
CA SER A 46 -1.00 -11.74 2.27
C SER A 46 -1.39 -13.08 1.66
N ASN A 47 -0.69 -14.16 1.96
CA ASN A 47 -0.97 -15.47 1.36
C ASN A 47 -2.42 -15.97 1.58
N THR A 48 -3.07 -15.53 2.66
CA THR A 48 -4.50 -15.78 2.94
C THR A 48 -5.45 -15.15 1.90
N SER A 49 -4.98 -14.17 1.12
CA SER A 49 -5.70 -13.52 0.03
C SER A 49 -5.38 -14.11 -1.36
N TYR A 50 -4.57 -15.18 -1.43
CA TYR A 50 -4.23 -15.81 -2.70
C TYR A 50 -5.46 -16.47 -3.35
N ASN A 51 -5.67 -16.18 -4.63
CA ASN A 51 -6.68 -16.84 -5.44
C ASN A 51 -6.08 -17.22 -6.81
N PRO A 52 -5.94 -18.51 -7.13
CA PRO A 52 -5.34 -18.96 -8.39
C PRO A 52 -6.18 -18.64 -9.64
N LEU A 53 -7.44 -18.22 -9.45
CA LEU A 53 -8.35 -17.85 -10.54
C LEU A 53 -8.28 -16.37 -10.89
N ILE A 54 -7.42 -15.59 -10.22
CA ILE A 54 -7.28 -14.14 -10.40
C ILE A 54 -5.83 -13.80 -10.77
N LYS A 55 -5.63 -12.95 -11.77
CA LYS A 55 -4.34 -12.33 -12.07
C LYS A 55 -4.50 -10.93 -12.67
N CYS A 56 -3.37 -10.27 -12.94
CA CYS A 56 -3.32 -8.97 -13.63
C CYS A 56 -4.19 -7.89 -12.97
N VAL A 57 -4.15 -7.80 -11.64
CA VAL A 57 -4.96 -6.85 -10.89
C VAL A 57 -4.33 -5.46 -10.95
N LYS A 58 -5.07 -4.50 -11.51
CA LYS A 58 -4.69 -3.07 -11.57
C LYS A 58 -5.87 -2.17 -11.32
N SER A 59 -5.61 -0.91 -10.95
CA SER A 59 -6.62 0.11 -10.72
C SER A 59 -6.27 1.39 -11.48
N GLU A 60 -7.17 1.82 -12.35
CA GLU A 60 -7.01 3.02 -13.18
C GLU A 60 -7.90 4.15 -12.68
N TYR A 61 -7.39 5.38 -12.72
CA TYR A 61 -8.20 6.56 -12.44
C TYR A 61 -9.15 6.83 -13.61
N THR A 62 -10.44 6.97 -13.31
CA THR A 62 -11.42 7.46 -14.29
C THR A 62 -11.60 8.94 -14.01
N PHE A 63 -11.38 9.82 -15.00
CA PHE A 63 -11.30 11.31 -14.98
C PHE A 63 -12.43 12.10 -14.28
N ASP A 64 -12.90 11.62 -13.14
CA ASP A 64 -14.08 12.04 -12.39
C ASP A 64 -13.66 12.10 -10.92
N ARG A 65 -13.34 13.30 -10.47
CA ARG A 65 -13.03 13.60 -9.07
C ARG A 65 -14.12 14.52 -8.53
N THR A 66 -14.79 14.08 -7.48
CA THR A 66 -15.79 14.90 -6.78
C THR A 66 -15.25 15.20 -5.38
N GLY A 67 -14.63 16.37 -5.20
CA GLY A 67 -14.03 16.76 -3.91
C GLY A 67 -12.82 15.89 -3.50
N ILE A 68 -12.95 15.15 -2.41
CA ILE A 68 -11.93 14.21 -1.89
C ILE A 68 -12.11 12.78 -2.39
N THR A 69 -13.19 12.50 -3.12
CA THR A 69 -13.53 11.20 -3.66
C THR A 69 -12.86 10.97 -5.02
N PHE A 70 -12.10 9.89 -5.14
CA PHE A 70 -11.47 9.46 -6.39
C PHE A 70 -12.19 8.26 -6.97
N LYS A 71 -12.77 8.43 -8.15
CA LYS A 71 -13.35 7.32 -8.91
C LYS A 71 -12.26 6.54 -9.62
N ARG A 72 -12.21 5.24 -9.38
CA ARG A 72 -11.25 4.32 -10.00
C ARG A 72 -11.97 3.11 -10.58
N TYR A 73 -11.38 2.52 -11.61
CA TYR A 73 -11.83 1.27 -12.19
C TYR A 73 -10.82 0.17 -11.86
N LEU A 74 -11.25 -0.85 -11.13
CA LEU A 74 -10.43 -2.03 -10.84
C LEU A 74 -10.56 -3.02 -12.00
N ILE A 75 -9.44 -3.44 -12.55
CA ILE A 75 -9.34 -4.40 -13.66
C ILE A 75 -8.62 -5.63 -13.13
N LEU A 76 -9.10 -6.82 -13.50
CA LEU A 76 -8.48 -8.09 -13.20
C LEU A 76 -8.80 -9.12 -14.28
N HIS A 77 -7.98 -10.16 -14.40
CA HIS A 77 -8.23 -11.29 -15.28
C HIS A 77 -8.72 -12.47 -14.45
N LEU A 78 -9.89 -13.00 -14.81
CA LEU A 78 -10.47 -14.20 -14.22
C LEU A 78 -10.27 -15.41 -15.12
N LEU A 79 -9.89 -16.55 -14.53
CA LEU A 79 -9.85 -17.81 -15.25
C LEU A 79 -11.28 -18.35 -15.41
N ASN A 80 -11.74 -18.48 -16.65
CA ASN A 80 -12.93 -19.26 -16.94
C ASN A 80 -12.57 -20.75 -16.83
N GLU A 81 -13.06 -21.41 -15.79
CA GLU A 81 -12.71 -22.80 -15.52
C GLU A 81 -13.22 -23.78 -16.58
N SER A 82 -14.28 -23.45 -17.31
CA SER A 82 -14.84 -24.28 -18.38
C SER A 82 -14.01 -24.20 -19.66
N THR A 83 -13.60 -22.99 -20.07
CA THR A 83 -12.83 -22.79 -21.31
C THR A 83 -11.32 -22.79 -21.10
N LYS A 84 -10.87 -22.74 -19.84
CA LYS A 84 -9.46 -22.54 -19.43
C LYS A 84 -8.85 -21.26 -20.01
N GLN A 85 -9.67 -20.27 -20.35
CA GLN A 85 -9.23 -18.98 -20.88
C GLN A 85 -9.30 -17.89 -19.82
N TRP A 86 -8.33 -16.99 -19.83
CA TRP A 86 -8.35 -15.78 -19.02
C TRP A 86 -9.23 -14.72 -19.67
N LYS A 87 -10.13 -14.12 -18.90
CA LYS A 87 -11.00 -13.04 -19.36
C LYS A 87 -10.82 -11.80 -18.48
N SER A 88 -10.59 -10.66 -19.11
CA SER A 88 -10.55 -9.37 -18.42
C SER A 88 -11.95 -8.94 -17.96
N THR A 89 -12.04 -8.47 -16.74
CA THR A 89 -13.25 -7.91 -16.14
C THR A 89 -12.87 -6.80 -15.16
N GLY A 90 -13.85 -6.01 -14.73
CA GLY A 90 -13.61 -4.98 -13.73
C GLY A 90 -14.88 -4.41 -13.15
N PHE A 91 -14.70 -3.53 -12.17
CA PHE A 91 -15.78 -2.77 -11.55
C PHE A 91 -15.29 -1.39 -11.11
N THR A 92 -16.24 -0.46 -11.01
CA THR A 92 -15.96 0.88 -10.49
C THR A 92 -15.94 0.84 -8.97
N LEU A 93 -15.02 1.59 -8.39
CA LEU A 93 -14.96 1.87 -6.96
C LEU A 93 -14.66 3.34 -6.74
N PHE A 94 -15.08 3.86 -5.60
CA PHE A 94 -14.75 5.21 -5.15
C PHE A 94 -13.86 5.11 -3.92
N VAL A 95 -12.77 5.86 -3.92
CA VAL A 95 -11.83 5.94 -2.82
C VAL A 95 -11.99 7.29 -2.13
N ASP A 96 -12.36 7.23 -0.85
CA ASP A 96 -12.39 8.40 0.03
C ASP A 96 -11.28 8.28 1.07
N THR A 97 -10.47 9.33 1.21
CA THR A 97 -9.52 9.44 2.32
C THR A 97 -10.10 10.35 3.38
N ALA A 98 -10.10 9.92 4.65
CA ALA A 98 -10.44 10.82 5.74
C ALA A 98 -9.44 11.99 5.81
N ASP A 99 -9.92 13.20 6.12
CA ASP A 99 -9.08 14.39 6.27
C ASP A 99 -8.21 14.37 7.55
N ASP A 100 -8.36 13.35 8.41
CA ASP A 100 -7.65 13.25 9.69
C ASP A 100 -6.33 12.47 9.56
N PRO A 101 -5.17 13.11 9.83
CA PRO A 101 -3.85 12.50 9.69
C PRO A 101 -3.51 11.44 10.76
N ILE A 102 -4.33 11.28 11.81
CA ILE A 102 -4.02 10.38 12.94
C ILE A 102 -4.40 8.93 12.60
N VAL A 103 -5.38 8.70 11.73
CA VAL A 103 -5.81 7.37 11.29
C VAL A 103 -5.99 7.37 9.79
N PHE A 104 -4.91 7.10 9.05
CA PHE A 104 -4.99 6.94 7.60
C PHE A 104 -5.74 5.66 7.24
N SER A 105 -7.04 5.83 6.99
CA SER A 105 -7.89 4.82 6.35
C SER A 105 -8.41 5.32 5.02
N ILE A 106 -8.49 4.42 4.05
CA ILE A 106 -9.26 4.64 2.83
C ILE A 106 -10.62 3.97 2.99
N ASN A 107 -11.67 4.66 2.57
CA ASN A 107 -13.00 4.08 2.46
C ASN A 107 -13.28 3.75 0.99
N ILE A 108 -13.88 2.60 0.77
CA ILE A 108 -14.22 2.07 -0.55
C ILE A 108 -15.73 2.01 -0.66
N THR A 109 -16.29 2.70 -1.64
CA THR A 109 -17.72 2.70 -1.94
C THR A 109 -17.98 2.41 -3.42
N GLY A 110 -19.25 2.25 -3.81
CA GLY A 110 -19.68 1.99 -5.20
C GLY A 110 -19.44 0.57 -5.72
N VAL A 111 -18.84 -0.31 -4.91
CA VAL A 111 -18.69 -1.74 -5.24
C VAL A 111 -20.01 -2.46 -4.95
N ALA A 112 -20.55 -3.18 -5.92
CA ALA A 112 -21.75 -3.99 -5.72
C ALA A 112 -21.48 -5.17 -4.76
N GLU A 113 -22.48 -5.56 -3.97
CA GLU A 113 -22.31 -6.56 -2.89
C GLU A 113 -21.82 -7.92 -3.38
N ASP A 114 -22.21 -8.35 -4.59
CA ASP A 114 -21.71 -9.59 -5.19
C ASP A 114 -20.20 -9.54 -5.42
N TRP A 115 -19.68 -8.40 -5.88
CA TRP A 115 -18.25 -8.18 -6.04
C TRP A 115 -17.54 -8.13 -4.68
N LYS A 116 -18.12 -7.48 -3.68
CA LYS A 116 -17.55 -7.47 -2.32
C LYS A 116 -17.45 -8.88 -1.76
N LYS A 117 -18.49 -9.69 -1.91
CA LYS A 117 -18.52 -11.07 -1.43
C LYS A 117 -17.52 -11.94 -2.17
N HIS A 118 -17.44 -11.82 -3.50
CA HIS A 118 -16.60 -12.67 -4.33
C HIS A 118 -15.10 -12.35 -4.19
N PHE A 119 -14.75 -11.08 -4.04
CA PHE A 119 -13.35 -10.61 -3.97
C PHE A 119 -12.91 -10.17 -2.57
N HIS A 120 -13.75 -10.42 -1.56
CA HIS A 120 -13.52 -9.99 -0.18
C HIS A 120 -13.21 -8.50 -0.04
N VAL A 121 -13.83 -7.66 -0.88
CA VAL A 121 -13.64 -6.21 -0.82
C VAL A 121 -14.31 -5.67 0.44
N ARG A 122 -13.56 -4.89 1.22
CA ARG A 122 -14.03 -4.22 2.43
C ARG A 122 -14.41 -2.78 2.13
N ASN A 123 -15.29 -2.22 2.96
CA ASN A 123 -15.68 -0.82 2.86
C ASN A 123 -14.60 0.14 3.37
N SER A 124 -13.59 -0.37 4.10
CA SER A 124 -12.50 0.45 4.62
C SER A 124 -11.23 -0.38 4.76
N TYR A 125 -10.09 0.23 4.48
CA TYR A 125 -8.75 -0.35 4.68
C TYR A 125 -7.87 0.65 5.42
N LYS A 126 -6.97 0.17 6.27
CA LYS A 126 -5.92 1.00 6.85
C LYS A 126 -4.74 1.11 5.90
N VAL A 127 -4.09 2.27 5.92
CA VAL A 127 -2.84 2.51 5.22
C VAL A 127 -1.70 2.28 6.19
N PHE A 128 -0.96 1.18 6.02
CA PHE A 128 0.20 0.87 6.87
C PHE A 128 1.45 1.66 6.47
N HIS A 129 1.56 2.00 5.19
CA HIS A 129 2.61 2.85 4.66
C HIS A 129 2.22 3.34 3.26
N TYR A 130 2.71 4.51 2.88
CA TYR A 130 2.63 4.98 1.50
C TYR A 130 3.72 6.03 1.22
N ASP A 131 4.04 6.17 -0.06
CA ASP A 131 4.72 7.31 -0.65
C ASP A 131 4.01 7.69 -1.96
N ASN A 132 4.63 8.52 -2.82
CA ASN A 132 4.01 8.93 -4.08
C ASN A 132 3.80 7.78 -5.09
N GLU A 133 4.45 6.63 -4.87
CA GLU A 133 4.62 5.58 -5.88
C GLU A 133 4.18 4.20 -5.38
N THR A 134 4.01 4.04 -4.07
CA THR A 134 3.72 2.77 -3.39
C THR A 134 2.76 2.97 -2.22
N MET A 135 1.95 1.94 -1.94
CA MET A 135 0.96 1.95 -0.87
C MET A 135 0.75 0.53 -0.32
N VAL A 136 0.75 0.39 0.99
CA VAL A 136 0.43 -0.85 1.71
C VAL A 136 -0.89 -0.66 2.44
N LEU A 137 -1.87 -1.50 2.11
CA LEU A 137 -3.21 -1.49 2.68
C LEU A 137 -3.47 -2.76 3.49
N GLY A 138 -4.22 -2.68 4.59
CA GLY A 138 -4.62 -3.87 5.34
C GLY A 138 -5.88 -3.71 6.18
N GLU A 139 -6.34 -4.81 6.76
CA GLU A 139 -7.61 -4.88 7.53
C GLU A 139 -7.46 -4.55 9.04
N GLY A 140 -6.24 -4.36 9.56
CA GLY A 140 -5.95 -4.25 11.01
C GLY A 140 -6.19 -2.87 11.66
N CYS A 141 -6.03 -2.76 12.99
CA CYS A 141 -6.14 -1.50 13.75
C CYS A 141 -4.78 -0.77 13.88
N PRO A 142 -4.74 0.58 13.97
CA PRO A 142 -3.52 1.30 14.29
C PRO A 142 -2.94 0.84 15.63
N GLY A 143 -1.67 0.43 15.65
CA GLY A 143 -0.97 -0.01 16.87
C GLY A 143 -1.11 -1.50 17.22
N VAL A 144 -1.93 -2.27 16.49
CA VAL A 144 -2.07 -3.73 16.63
C VAL A 144 -2.18 -4.34 15.23
N SER A 145 -1.08 -4.33 14.46
CA SER A 145 -1.08 -4.75 13.05
C SER A 145 0.03 -5.74 12.71
N TYR A 146 0.39 -6.63 13.62
CA TYR A 146 1.25 -7.77 13.26
C TYR A 146 0.40 -8.85 12.60
N GLY A 147 0.67 -9.12 11.31
CA GLY A 147 0.10 -10.26 10.59
C GLY A 147 -1.37 -10.10 10.21
N ALA A 148 -1.81 -8.91 9.79
CA ALA A 148 -3.15 -8.75 9.18
C ALA A 148 -3.11 -9.07 7.67
N PRO A 149 -4.23 -9.52 7.07
CA PRO A 149 -4.37 -9.55 5.62
C PRO A 149 -4.14 -8.17 5.02
N CYS A 150 -3.29 -8.12 4.00
CA CYS A 150 -2.86 -6.87 3.39
C CYS A 150 -2.65 -6.99 1.87
N SER A 151 -2.45 -5.85 1.22
CA SER A 151 -2.04 -5.72 -0.18
C SER A 151 -0.99 -4.63 -0.37
N LEU A 152 -0.09 -4.83 -1.32
CA LEU A 152 0.91 -3.88 -1.79
C LEU A 152 0.56 -3.43 -3.21
N TRP A 153 0.35 -2.13 -3.35
CA TRP A 153 0.02 -1.46 -4.59
C TRP A 153 1.15 -0.52 -4.99
N VAL A 154 1.48 -0.50 -6.28
CA VAL A 154 2.59 0.32 -6.81
C VAL A 154 2.23 0.97 -8.13
N THR A 155 2.94 2.04 -8.47
CA THR A 155 2.91 2.64 -9.81
C THR A 155 3.75 1.83 -10.81
N GLY A 156 3.58 2.12 -12.11
CA GLY A 156 4.09 1.30 -13.22
C GLY A 156 5.59 0.97 -13.15
N GLN A 157 6.43 1.87 -12.65
CA GLN A 157 7.89 1.64 -12.58
C GLN A 157 8.33 0.54 -11.60
N TYR A 158 7.44 0.08 -10.73
CA TYR A 158 7.68 -1.02 -9.79
C TYR A 158 6.80 -2.23 -10.09
N ALA A 159 5.95 -2.18 -11.11
CA ALA A 159 4.92 -3.19 -11.35
C ALA A 159 5.51 -4.59 -11.62
N ASP A 160 6.62 -4.67 -12.37
CA ASP A 160 7.31 -5.92 -12.67
C ASP A 160 8.29 -6.38 -11.57
N LEU A 161 8.43 -5.59 -10.50
CA LEU A 161 9.38 -5.78 -9.39
C LEU A 161 10.86 -5.91 -9.83
N LYS A 162 11.23 -5.52 -11.06
CA LYS A 162 12.65 -5.45 -11.48
C LYS A 162 13.37 -4.28 -10.83
N LYS A 163 12.67 -3.16 -10.64
CA LYS A 163 13.14 -2.03 -9.83
C LYS A 163 12.92 -2.33 -8.35
N LYS A 164 13.97 -2.17 -7.54
CA LYS A 164 13.90 -2.37 -6.08
C LYS A 164 12.90 -1.38 -5.46
N LEU A 165 11.93 -1.89 -4.72
CA LEU A 165 10.97 -1.08 -3.95
C LEU A 165 11.69 -0.17 -2.94
N PRO A 166 11.09 0.98 -2.58
CA PRO A 166 11.57 1.80 -1.46
C PRO A 166 11.68 0.96 -0.18
N GLU A 167 12.73 1.22 0.60
CA GLU A 167 13.08 0.37 1.74
C GLU A 167 11.98 0.36 2.81
N LEU A 168 11.38 1.51 3.10
CA LEU A 168 10.28 1.63 4.05
C LEU A 168 9.03 0.89 3.59
N THR A 169 8.72 0.90 2.29
CA THR A 169 7.61 0.13 1.71
C THR A 169 7.83 -1.37 1.90
N ASN A 170 9.03 -1.85 1.58
CA ASN A 170 9.37 -3.27 1.71
C ASN A 170 9.34 -3.73 3.18
N ILE A 171 9.89 -2.93 4.10
CA ILE A 171 9.83 -3.20 5.55
C ILE A 171 8.39 -3.21 6.03
N SER A 172 7.60 -2.19 5.68
CA SER A 172 6.21 -2.09 6.10
C SER A 172 5.37 -3.26 5.59
N PHE A 173 5.51 -3.63 4.32
CA PHE A 173 4.81 -4.77 3.74
C PHE A 173 5.21 -6.08 4.44
N ARG A 174 6.51 -6.35 4.61
CA ARG A 174 6.95 -7.61 5.25
C ARG A 174 6.58 -7.71 6.73
N THR A 175 6.51 -6.59 7.44
CA THR A 175 6.30 -6.57 8.90
C THR A 175 4.82 -6.57 9.27
N ASN A 176 3.99 -5.83 8.53
CA ASN A 176 2.58 -5.68 8.86
C ASN A 176 1.70 -6.78 8.23
N CYS A 177 2.14 -7.35 7.12
CA CYS A 177 1.33 -8.29 6.36
C CYS A 177 1.56 -9.72 6.77
N GLU A 178 0.47 -10.45 6.99
CA GLU A 178 0.52 -11.89 7.24
C GLU A 178 1.12 -12.61 6.03
N ASN A 179 2.19 -13.38 6.22
CA ASN A 179 2.79 -14.22 5.16
C ASN A 179 2.94 -13.48 3.82
N ALA A 180 3.58 -12.30 3.89
CA ALA A 180 3.73 -11.38 2.77
C ALA A 180 4.33 -12.06 1.53
N THR A 181 3.56 -12.06 0.44
CA THR A 181 3.94 -12.68 -0.84
C THR A 181 4.04 -11.59 -1.91
N PHE A 182 5.15 -11.60 -2.66
CA PHE A 182 5.34 -10.73 -3.82
C PHE A 182 4.88 -11.45 -5.08
N ALA A 183 4.13 -10.75 -5.92
CA ALA A 183 3.60 -11.26 -7.18
C ALA A 183 3.81 -10.19 -8.26
N PRO A 184 4.87 -10.27 -9.07
CA PRO A 184 5.13 -9.26 -10.09
C PRO A 184 3.99 -9.22 -11.13
N TYR A 185 3.70 -8.02 -11.64
CA TYR A 185 2.77 -7.84 -12.74
C TYR A 185 3.40 -8.36 -14.03
N GLY A 186 3.04 -9.60 -14.39
CA GLY A 186 3.68 -10.39 -15.44
C GLY A 186 3.60 -9.77 -16.84
N GLU A 187 4.48 -10.22 -17.74
CA GLU A 187 4.51 -9.75 -19.13
C GLU A 187 3.17 -9.99 -19.87
N ASP A 188 2.47 -11.07 -19.52
CA ASP A 188 1.15 -11.42 -20.03
C ASP A 188 0.00 -10.53 -19.51
N CYS A 189 0.29 -9.59 -18.62
CA CYS A 189 -0.67 -8.66 -18.04
C CYS A 189 -0.65 -7.25 -18.68
N TRP A 190 0.29 -6.96 -19.58
CA TRP A 190 0.45 -5.63 -20.21
C TRP A 190 -0.39 -5.42 -21.48
N GLY A 191 -1.21 -6.41 -21.85
CA GLY A 191 -2.09 -6.38 -23.03
C GLY A 191 -3.26 -5.40 -22.94
#